data_AF-A0A8I0L3H9-F1
#
_entry.id   AF-A0A8I0L3H9-F1
#
_cell.length_a   1.000
_cell.length_b   1.000
_cell.length_c   1.000
_cell.angle_alpha   90.00
_cell.angle_beta   90.00
_cell.angle_gamma   90.00
#
_symmetry.space_group_name_H-M   'P 1'
#
loop_
_entity.id
_entity.type
_entity.pdbx_description
1 polymer ?
#
loop_
_entity_poly.entity_id
_entity_poly.type
_entity_poly.pdbx_seq_one_letter_code
_entity_poly.pdbx_strand_id
1 'polypeptide(L)' 'MSVISMKQLLEAGVHFGHQTRRWNPKMAPYIYTERNGI' A
#
# COMPACT_ATOMS: atom_id res chain seq x y z
N MET A 1 -18.07 13.54 6.75
CA MET A 1 -16.72 12.93 6.85
C MET A 1 -15.75 13.82 6.11
N SER A 2 -14.64 14.24 6.72
CA SER A 2 -13.57 14.93 6.01
C SER A 2 -12.76 13.90 5.21
N VAL A 3 -12.63 14.12 3.91
CA VAL A 3 -11.82 13.26 3.05
C VAL A 3 -10.38 13.76 3.13
N ILE A 4 -9.46 12.89 3.56
CA ILE A 4 -8.02 13.18 3.58
C ILE A 4 -7.50 13.14 2.14
N SER A 5 -6.64 14.08 1.78
CA SER A 5 -6.06 14.11 0.43
C SER A 5 -5.08 12.96 0.20
N MET A 6 -4.96 12.49 -1.05
CA MET A 6 -3.99 11.45 -1.41
C MET A 6 -2.55 11.82 -1.03
N LYS A 7 -2.18 13.10 -1.22
CA LYS A 7 -0.84 13.61 -0.88
C LYS A 7 -0.51 13.37 0.60
N GLN A 8 -1.45 13.65 1.50
CA GLN A 8 -1.25 13.45 2.94
C GLN A 8 -1.07 11.97 3.30
N LEU A 9 -1.80 11.06 2.63
CA LEU A 9 -1.64 9.62 2.83
C LEU A 9 -0.27 9.12 2.36
N LEU A 10 0.21 9.63 1.23
CA LEU A 10 1.53 9.31 0.70
C LEU A 10 2.64 9.78 1.64
N GLU A 11 2.57 11.02 2.13
CA GLU A 11 3.53 11.58 3.08
C GLU A 11 3.54 10.83 4.43
N ALA A 12 2.39 10.34 4.87
CA ALA A 12 2.28 9.51 6.07
C ALA A 12 2.74 8.05 5.89
N GLY A 13 3.04 7.63 4.66
CA GLY A 13 3.59 6.29 4.38
C GLY A 13 2.57 5.14 4.39
N VAL A 14 1.26 5.42 4.31
CA VAL A 14 0.22 4.36 4.44
C VAL A 14 0.13 3.42 3.24
N HIS A 15 0.82 3.73 2.14
CA HIS A 15 0.84 2.94 0.91
C HIS A 15 1.89 1.82 0.94
N PHE A 16 2.74 1.77 1.97
CA PHE A 16 3.69 0.67 2.15
C PHE A 16 2.98 -0.55 2.75
N GLY A 17 3.21 -1.70 2.11
CA GLY A 17 2.71 -3.00 2.57
C GLY A 17 3.73 -3.80 3.36
N HIS A 18 3.51 -5.11 3.41
CA HIS A 18 4.49 -6.07 3.91
C HIS A 18 5.38 -6.58 2.78
N GLN A 19 6.44 -7.31 3.16
CA GLN A 19 7.26 -8.03 2.19
C GLN A 19 6.41 -9.01 1.34
N THR A 20 6.77 -9.17 0.07
CA THR A 20 6.00 -9.97 -0.92
C THR A 20 5.73 -11.41 -0.48
N ARG A 21 6.69 -12.05 0.19
CA ARG A 21 6.53 -13.39 0.77
C ARG A 21 5.44 -13.53 1.85
N ARG A 22 4.96 -12.42 2.42
CA ARG A 22 3.91 -12.38 3.45
C ARG A 22 2.55 -11.97 2.90
N TRP A 23 2.45 -11.71 1.59
CA TRP A 23 1.19 -11.27 1.00
C TRP A 23 0.13 -12.36 1.06
N ASN A 24 -1.09 -11.95 1.39
CA ASN A 24 -2.26 -12.78 1.18
C ASN A 24 -2.66 -12.69 -0.30
N PRO A 25 -2.79 -13.81 -1.04
CA PRO A 25 -3.16 -13.79 -2.46
C PRO A 25 -4.45 -13.02 -2.77
N LYS A 26 -5.40 -12.98 -1.84
CA LYS A 26 -6.66 -12.24 -1.99
C LYS A 26 -6.48 -10.71 -2.07
N MET A 27 -5.30 -10.20 -1.70
CA MET A 27 -4.98 -8.77 -1.76
C MET A 27 -4.46 -8.32 -3.13
N ALA A 28 -4.21 -9.24 -4.07
CA ALA A 28 -3.66 -8.93 -5.39
C ALA A 28 -4.41 -7.80 -6.15
N PRO A 29 -5.75 -7.69 -6.10
CA PRO A 29 -6.47 -6.60 -6.77
C PRO A 29 -6.21 -5.20 -6.18
N TYR A 30 -5.68 -5.11 -4.96
CA TYR A 30 -5.43 -3.86 -4.23
C TYR A 30 -3.95 -3.47 -4.19
N ILE A 31 -3.06 -4.36 -4.65
CA ILE A 31 -1.62 -4.12 -4.68
C ILE A 31 -1.27 -3.51 -6.04
N TYR A 32 -0.60 -2.36 -6.03
CA TYR A 32 -0.23 -1.66 -7.26
C TYR A 32 1.05 -2.22 -7.89
N THR A 33 2.14 -2.35 -7.11
CA THR A 33 3.45 -2.81 -7.61
C THR A 33 4.32 -3.28 -6.44
N GLU A 34 5.40 -3.98 -6.76
CA GLU A 34 6.48 -4.35 -5.83
C GLU A 34 7.73 -3.55 -6.18
N ARG A 35 8.40 -2.97 -5.18
CA ARG A 35 9.74 -2.40 -5.33
C ARG A 35 10.60 -2.75 -4.12
N ASN A 36 11.79 -3.30 -4.37
CA ASN A 36 12.71 -3.75 -3.31
C ASN A 36 12.09 -4.78 -2.35
N GLY A 37 11.17 -5.62 -2.85
CA GLY A 37 10.53 -6.66 -2.04
C GLY A 37 9.37 -6.20 -1.18
N ILE A 38 8.87 -4.97 -1.34
CA ILE A 38 7.71 -4.38 -0.64
C ILE A 38 6.68 -3.86 -1.66
#